data_AF-A0A3P3U923-F1
#
_entry.id   AF-A0A3P3U923-F1
#
_cell.length_a   1.000
_cell.length_b   1.000
_cell.length_c   1.000
_cell.angle_alpha   90.00
_cell.angle_beta   90.00
_cell.angle_gamma   90.00
#
_symmetry.space_group_name_H-M   'P 1'
#
loop_
_entity.id
_entity.type
_entity.pdbx_description
1 polymer ?
#
loop_
_entity_poly.entity_id
_entity_poly.type
_entity_poly.pdbx_seq_one_letter_code
_entity_poly.pdbx_strand_id
1 'polypeptide(L)'
;MTKDVLLELSKTLNTECEKGIWIEAKFFMTWQENIEDSSVMYNAEEGQYKIVIKLKEFSLQEAKTIFASLVKFIEYKSTFYVREDKEDSFEYYLLSSMDSKQGESVK
;
A
#
# COMPACT_ATOMS: atom_id res chain seq x y z
N MET A 1 1.31 -16.66 -4.34
CA MET A 1 2.43 -15.73 -4.60
C MET A 1 3.08 -15.40 -3.26
N THR A 2 4.40 -15.40 -3.16
CA THR A 2 5.12 -15.00 -1.94
C THR A 2 5.60 -13.56 -2.05
N LYS A 3 5.95 -12.94 -0.93
CA LYS A 3 6.58 -11.61 -0.90
C LYS A 3 7.81 -11.55 -1.81
N ASP A 4 8.69 -12.54 -1.72
CA ASP A 4 9.91 -12.57 -2.55
C ASP A 4 9.59 -12.59 -4.05
N VAL A 5 8.58 -13.37 -4.46
CA VAL A 5 8.14 -13.40 -5.87
C VAL A 5 7.58 -12.03 -6.30
N LEU A 6 6.81 -11.37 -5.45
CA LEU A 6 6.26 -10.04 -5.73
C LEU A 6 7.36 -8.98 -5.85
N LEU A 7 8.38 -9.03 -4.97
CA LEU A 7 9.54 -8.13 -5.01
C LEU A 7 10.45 -8.40 -6.22
N GLU A 8 10.61 -9.64 -6.66
CA GLU A 8 11.34 -9.93 -7.90
C GLU A 8 10.57 -9.42 -9.12
N LEU A 9 9.23 -9.54 -9.14
CA LEU A 9 8.40 -9.00 -10.22
C LEU A 9 8.49 -7.48 -10.29
N SER A 10 8.49 -6.77 -9.16
CA SER A 10 8.53 -5.30 -9.17
C SER A 10 9.80 -4.73 -9.81
N LYS A 11 10.95 -5.43 -9.66
CA LYS A 11 12.22 -5.05 -10.31
C LYS A 11 12.15 -5.03 -11.84
N THR A 12 11.16 -5.70 -12.42
CA THR A 12 10.97 -5.76 -13.89
C THR A 12 9.98 -4.72 -14.40
N LEU A 13 9.38 -3.92 -13.51
CA LEU A 13 8.34 -2.93 -13.81
C LEU A 13 8.86 -1.52 -13.57
N ASN A 14 8.25 -0.53 -14.24
CA ASN A 14 8.59 0.87 -14.00
C ASN A 14 7.88 1.38 -12.74
N THR A 15 8.57 1.34 -11.60
CA THR A 15 8.11 1.81 -10.29
C THR A 15 8.56 3.25 -9.99
N GLU A 16 8.66 4.10 -11.02
CA GLU A 16 8.90 5.53 -10.83
C GLU A 16 7.85 6.16 -9.92
N CYS A 17 8.27 7.15 -9.15
CA CYS A 17 7.43 7.81 -8.15
C CYS A 17 6.24 8.54 -8.80
N GLU A 18 5.02 8.07 -8.57
CA GLU A 18 3.81 8.82 -8.91
C GLU A 18 3.34 9.67 -7.73
N LYS A 19 3.64 10.98 -7.76
CA LYS A 19 3.25 11.92 -6.70
C LYS A 19 1.75 11.90 -6.36
N GLY A 20 0.89 11.49 -7.29
CA GLY A 20 -0.56 11.32 -7.09
C GLY A 20 -0.86 10.37 -5.94
N ILE A 21 -0.24 9.19 -5.92
CA ILE A 21 -0.42 8.19 -4.86
C ILE A 21 -0.15 8.77 -3.49
N TRP A 22 0.94 9.52 -3.34
CA TRP A 22 1.29 10.10 -2.05
C TRP A 22 0.20 11.03 -1.52
N ILE A 23 -0.35 11.87 -2.39
CA ILE A 23 -1.41 12.82 -2.05
C ILE A 23 -2.71 12.07 -1.73
N GLU A 24 -3.08 11.11 -2.57
CA GLU A 24 -4.31 10.33 -2.44
C GLU A 24 -4.30 9.44 -1.21
N ALA A 25 -3.19 8.74 -0.94
CA ALA A 25 -3.03 7.93 0.26
C ALA A 25 -3.11 8.80 1.51
N LYS A 26 -2.43 9.95 1.55
CA LYS A 26 -2.53 10.88 2.67
C LYS A 26 -3.95 11.38 2.87
N PHE A 27 -4.61 11.78 1.79
CA PHE A 27 -5.98 12.27 1.84
C PHE A 27 -6.92 11.18 2.35
N PHE A 28 -6.83 9.96 1.82
CA PHE A 28 -7.62 8.80 2.26
C PHE A 28 -7.53 8.59 3.78
N MET A 29 -6.33 8.65 4.37
CA MET A 29 -6.15 8.44 5.82
C MET A 29 -6.91 9.47 6.67
N THR A 30 -7.07 10.71 6.18
CA THR A 30 -7.77 11.76 6.94
C THR A 30 -9.26 11.49 7.14
N TRP A 31 -9.86 10.58 6.35
CA TRP A 31 -11.28 10.25 6.41
C TRP A 31 -11.59 9.00 7.26
N GLN A 32 -10.57 8.30 7.77
CA GLN A 32 -10.75 7.04 8.47
C GLN A 32 -10.86 7.27 9.99
N GLU A 33 -12.05 7.11 10.57
CA GLU A 33 -12.32 7.34 12.00
C GLU A 33 -11.62 6.32 12.93
N ASN A 34 -11.30 5.17 12.39
CA ASN A 34 -10.70 3.97 12.97
C ASN A 34 -9.16 4.04 13.02
N ILE A 35 -8.54 5.03 12.36
CA ILE A 35 -7.10 5.28 12.41
C ILE A 35 -6.78 6.21 13.58
N GLU A 36 -5.82 5.81 14.42
CA GLU A 36 -5.26 6.66 15.48
C GLU A 36 -4.16 7.56 14.93
N ASP A 37 -3.28 6.98 14.10
CA ASP A 37 -2.17 7.69 13.47
C ASP A 37 -1.80 7.03 12.14
N SER A 38 -1.21 7.80 11.22
CA SER A 38 -0.73 7.25 9.94
C SER A 38 0.44 8.04 9.38
N SER A 39 1.29 7.35 8.61
CA SER A 39 2.35 7.99 7.83
C SER A 39 2.45 7.39 6.44
N VAL A 40 2.75 8.25 5.47
CA VAL A 40 3.01 7.86 4.07
C VAL A 40 4.37 8.43 3.68
N MET A 41 5.31 7.54 3.41
CA MET A 41 6.68 7.87 3.02
C MET A 41 7.02 7.24 1.68
N TYR A 42 7.88 7.88 0.91
CA TYR A 42 8.45 7.30 -0.29
C TYR A 42 9.91 6.96 -0.03
N ASN A 43 10.30 5.70 -0.22
CA ASN A 43 11.69 5.27 -0.21
C ASN A 43 12.22 5.34 -1.65
N ALA A 44 13.01 6.36 -1.94
CA ALA A 44 13.57 6.58 -3.27
C ALA A 44 14.63 5.55 -3.68
N GLU A 45 15.34 4.95 -2.73
CA GLU A 45 16.34 3.90 -3.02
C GLU A 45 15.67 2.59 -3.45
N GLU A 46 14.51 2.29 -2.86
CA GLU A 46 13.74 1.07 -3.16
C GLU A 46 12.59 1.31 -4.17
N GLY A 47 12.35 2.56 -4.59
CA GLY A 47 11.30 2.89 -5.56
C GLY A 47 9.89 2.54 -5.08
N GLN A 48 9.58 2.76 -3.80
CA GLN A 48 8.36 2.25 -3.17
C GLN A 48 7.74 3.22 -2.18
N TYR A 49 6.42 3.16 -2.07
CA TYR A 49 5.70 3.78 -0.96
C TYR A 49 5.67 2.86 0.26
N LYS A 50 5.84 3.46 1.44
CA LYS A 50 5.60 2.81 2.73
C LYS A 50 4.45 3.52 3.43
N ILE A 51 3.41 2.76 3.73
CA ILE A 51 2.22 3.25 4.43
C ILE A 51 2.17 2.57 5.79
N VAL A 52 2.27 3.35 6.86
CA VAL A 52 2.13 2.86 8.24
C VAL A 52 0.84 3.38 8.80
N ILE A 53 0.01 2.48 9.31
CA ILE A 53 -1.29 2.80 9.90
C ILE A 53 -1.33 2.22 11.31
N LYS A 54 -1.59 3.07 12.29
CA LYS A 54 -1.89 2.68 13.65
C LYS A 54 -3.41 2.72 13.83
N LEU A 55 -4.01 1.57 14.13
CA LEU A 55 -5.43 1.48 14.44
C LEU A 55 -5.69 1.85 15.89
N LYS A 56 -6.86 2.45 16.17
CA LYS A 56 -7.32 2.69 17.53
C LYS A 56 -7.50 1.40 18.33
N GLU A 57 -7.96 0.34 17.64
CA GLU A 57 -8.10 -1.00 18.17
C GLU A 57 -7.51 -2.00 17.18
N PHE A 58 -6.66 -2.89 17.67
CA PHE A 58 -6.01 -3.88 16.80
C PHE A 58 -7.02 -4.93 16.33
N SER A 59 -7.36 -4.88 15.03
CA SER A 59 -8.33 -5.78 14.42
C SER A 59 -7.91 -6.15 13.00
N LEU A 60 -7.78 -7.44 12.73
CA LEU A 60 -7.53 -7.96 11.38
C LEU A 60 -8.65 -7.57 10.41
N GLN A 61 -9.90 -7.58 10.89
CA GLN A 61 -11.04 -7.23 10.04
C GLN A 61 -10.99 -5.76 9.64
N GLU A 62 -10.56 -4.90 10.56
CA GLU A 62 -10.41 -3.47 10.31
C GLU A 62 -9.26 -3.21 9.34
N ALA A 63 -8.09 -3.84 9.58
CA ALA A 63 -6.94 -3.75 8.70
C ALA A 63 -7.27 -4.16 7.25
N LYS A 64 -8.04 -5.26 7.07
CA LYS A 64 -8.52 -5.69 5.75
C LYS A 64 -9.44 -4.67 5.10
N THR A 65 -10.35 -4.09 5.87
CA THR A 65 -11.33 -3.11 5.38
C THR A 65 -10.65 -1.84 4.92
N ILE A 66 -9.71 -1.31 5.71
CA ILE A 66 -8.92 -0.14 5.37
C ILE A 66 -8.07 -0.40 4.13
N PHE A 67 -7.35 -1.53 4.08
CA PHE A 67 -6.52 -1.88 2.92
C PHE A 67 -7.36 -1.98 1.63
N ALA A 68 -8.48 -2.70 1.67
CA ALA A 68 -9.35 -2.84 0.50
C ALA A 68 -9.96 -1.50 0.07
N SER A 69 -10.26 -0.61 1.03
CA SER A 69 -10.80 0.72 0.75
C SER A 69 -9.75 1.64 0.14
N LEU A 70 -8.51 1.60 0.64
CA LEU A 70 -7.38 2.34 0.08
C LEU A 70 -7.12 1.94 -1.38
N VAL A 71 -7.04 0.63 -1.65
CA VAL A 71 -6.82 0.10 -3.01
C VAL A 71 -7.91 0.55 -3.97
N LYS A 72 -9.18 0.57 -3.52
CA LYS A 72 -10.30 1.08 -4.33
C LYS A 72 -10.25 2.59 -4.51
N PHE A 73 -9.85 3.34 -3.49
CA PHE A 73 -9.80 4.80 -3.51
C PHE A 73 -8.77 5.33 -4.51
N ILE A 74 -7.61 4.69 -4.60
CA ILE A 74 -6.56 5.05 -5.57
C ILE A 74 -6.87 4.50 -6.97
N GLU A 75 -7.95 3.72 -7.12
CA GLU A 75 -8.42 3.18 -8.41
C GLU A 75 -7.36 2.38 -9.18
N TYR A 76 -6.50 1.63 -8.46
CA TYR A 76 -5.50 0.78 -9.10
C TYR A 76 -6.14 -0.24 -10.07
N LYS A 77 -5.65 -0.29 -11.32
CA LYS A 77 -6.26 -1.15 -12.36
C LYS A 77 -5.98 -2.63 -12.20
N SER A 78 -4.74 -2.97 -11.90
CA SER A 78 -4.32 -4.34 -11.59
C SER A 78 -3.59 -4.29 -10.27
N THR A 79 -3.91 -5.21 -9.37
CA THR A 79 -3.28 -5.30 -8.06
C THR A 79 -2.93 -6.74 -7.74
N PHE A 80 -1.68 -6.96 -7.36
CA PHE A 80 -1.24 -8.18 -6.71
C PHE A 80 -0.81 -7.81 -5.30
N TYR A 81 -1.28 -8.54 -4.30
CA TYR A 81 -0.78 -8.32 -2.96
C TYR A 81 -0.51 -9.61 -2.21
N VAL A 82 0.41 -9.52 -1.26
CA VAL A 82 0.74 -10.56 -0.29
C VAL A 82 0.54 -9.97 1.10
N ARG A 83 -0.14 -10.70 1.98
CA ARG A 83 -0.28 -10.34 3.38
C ARG A 83 0.60 -11.25 4.23
N GLU A 84 1.40 -10.65 5.10
CA GLU A 84 2.13 -11.36 6.16
C GLU A 84 1.51 -10.97 7.51
N ASP A 85 1.08 -11.99 8.27
CA ASP A 85 0.53 -11.81 9.61
C ASP A 85 1.67 -11.97 10.61
N LYS A 86 1.94 -10.92 11.40
CA LYS A 86 2.91 -10.93 12.50
C LYS A 86 2.14 -10.91 13.83
N GLU A 87 2.86 -11.08 14.93
CA GLU A 87 2.27 -11.10 16.28
C GLU A 87 1.45 -9.83 16.56
N ASP A 88 2.02 -8.66 16.24
CA ASP A 88 1.43 -7.35 16.56
C ASP A 88 1.15 -6.50 15.31
N SER A 89 1.24 -7.06 14.10
CA SER A 89 1.02 -6.30 12.87
C SER A 89 0.55 -7.14 11.69
N PHE A 90 -0.05 -6.45 10.72
CA PHE A 90 -0.37 -7.01 9.41
C PHE A 90 0.39 -6.21 8.36
N GLU A 91 1.19 -6.88 7.55
CA GLU A 91 1.96 -6.23 6.48
C GLU A 91 1.38 -6.61 5.13
N TYR A 92 1.10 -5.61 4.29
CA TYR A 92 0.59 -5.80 2.95
C TYR A 92 1.63 -5.33 1.94
N TYR A 93 2.13 -6.27 1.14
CA TYR A 93 3.02 -5.98 0.02
C TYR A 93 2.16 -5.92 -1.23
N LEU A 94 1.97 -4.73 -1.79
CA LEU A 94 1.12 -4.44 -2.94
C LEU A 94 2.00 -4.06 -4.15
N LEU A 95 1.69 -4.67 -5.29
CA LEU A 95 2.20 -4.30 -6.60
C LEU A 95 1.00 -3.94 -7.46
N SER A 96 0.96 -2.73 -8.00
CA SER A 96 -0.16 -2.21 -8.76
C SER A 96 0.27 -1.56 -10.09
N SER A 97 -0.71 -1.31 -10.97
CA SER A 97 -0.49 -0.56 -12.21
C SER A 97 -1.51 0.55 -12.38
N MET A 98 -1.07 1.70 -12.87
CA MET A 98 -1.90 2.84 -13.25
C MET A 98 -2.07 2.92 -14.78
N ASP A 99 -3.06 3.68 -15.27
CA ASP A 99 -3.36 3.83 -16.71
C ASP A 99 -2.22 4.49 -17.52
N SER A 100 -1.18 4.99 -16.86
CA SER A 100 -0.06 5.76 -17.40
C SER A 100 1.18 4.92 -17.76
N LYS A 101 1.08 3.67 -18.22
CA LYS A 101 2.27 2.84 -18.59
C LYS A 101 3.38 2.74 -17.49
N GLN A 102 3.07 3.01 -16.22
CA GLN A 102 3.97 2.83 -15.08
C GLN A 102 3.30 1.94 -14.03
N GLY A 103 4.07 1.07 -13.37
CA GLY A 103 3.58 0.10 -12.39
C GLY A 103 4.29 0.28 -11.05
N GLU A 104 3.56 0.45 -9.95
CA GLU A 104 4.12 0.91 -8.67
C GLU A 104 4.04 -0.16 -7.58
N SER A 105 4.98 -0.06 -6.62
CA SER A 105 5.06 -0.95 -5.45
C SER A 105 4.74 -0.18 -4.17
N VAL A 106 3.82 -0.69 -3.35
CA VAL A 106 3.40 -0.12 -2.06
C VAL A 106 3.58 -1.20 -0.97
N LYS A 107 4.31 -0.88 0.11
CA LYS A 107 4.49 -1.72 1.32
C LYS A 107 3.75 -1.15 2.52
#